data_AF-A0A8S1N0R2-F1
#
_entry.id   AF-A0A8S1N0R2-F1
#
_cell.length_a   1.000
_cell.length_b   1.000
_cell.length_c   1.000
_cell.angle_alpha   90.00
_cell.angle_beta   90.00
_cell.angle_gamma   90.00
#
_symmetry.space_group_name_H-M   'P 1'
#
loop_
_entity.id
_entity.type
_entity.pdbx_description
1 polymer ?
#
loop_
_entity_poly.entity_id
_entity_poly.type
_entity_poly.pdbx_seq_one_letter_code
_entity_poly.pdbx_strand_id
1 'polypeptide(L)'
;MQKTILALLIVMCTALQVQELQQANKQFDKLSQDSPVGKFLMDLAQIHAEVQGPLDDLKETIEKFYENLQESISQLDGEFQSKQAIHLKVLQNYESNQQDAQIDIAQSQDQLDNVLSRNKENIEKRLKQIQQNINDNRSNIQRDKLQRNQQKDQNVEHIHEHQQATTSIDEALSLVQGLSSGNIAFVEAPMKKTLDYIKQKVNSREEYAPLVDALISLSGTQDTKQIKELLNKLRNQIVDSMIQLTSDENDAQKMFDDRQKQLDSEFQEFQTQVNQATYDLASISARIDQEKEFTKQRQSDLDMYNSQIEMENNNFAAITGLYNEIRSVRLKELKVAEDAKNFAYSSQFRELLQSKLNK
;
A
#
# COMPACT_ATOMS: atom_id res chain seq x y z
N MET A 1 90.56 63.04 34.67
CA MET A 1 89.16 62.55 34.80
C MET A 1 88.32 62.84 33.57
N GLN A 2 88.22 64.07 33.03
CA GLN A 2 87.41 64.36 31.84
C GLN A 2 87.78 63.54 30.58
N LYS A 3 89.08 63.36 30.27
CA LYS A 3 89.52 62.54 29.12
C LYS A 3 89.27 61.04 29.30
N THR A 4 89.30 60.55 30.54
CA THR A 4 89.04 59.14 30.89
C THR A 4 87.54 58.82 30.81
N ILE A 5 86.68 59.76 31.22
CA ILE A 5 85.22 59.67 31.07
C ILE A 5 84.81 59.74 29.59
N LEU A 6 85.45 60.61 28.79
CA LEU A 6 85.19 60.71 27.35
C LEU A 6 85.60 59.42 26.60
N ALA A 7 86.76 58.84 26.95
CA ALA A 7 87.21 57.57 26.37
C ALA A 7 86.30 56.40 26.80
N LEU A 8 85.83 56.37 28.05
CA LEU A 8 84.84 55.38 28.53
C LEU A 8 83.48 55.54 27.84
N LEU A 9 83.03 56.76 27.57
CA LEU A 9 81.82 57.05 26.80
C LEU A 9 81.96 56.60 25.34
N ILE A 10 83.10 56.85 24.70
CA ILE A 10 83.37 56.40 23.32
C ILE A 10 83.46 54.87 23.26
N VAL A 11 84.09 54.23 24.25
CA VAL A 11 84.17 52.75 24.33
C VAL A 11 82.81 52.14 24.67
N MET A 12 81.99 52.76 25.53
CA MET A 12 80.62 52.29 25.78
C MET A 12 79.73 52.49 24.56
N CYS A 13 79.78 53.64 23.88
CA CYS A 13 79.01 53.89 22.66
C CYS A 13 79.39 52.92 21.53
N THR A 14 80.69 52.65 21.35
CA THR A 14 81.13 51.67 20.35
C THR A 14 80.82 50.23 20.75
N ALA A 15 80.89 49.87 22.03
CA ALA A 15 80.49 48.55 22.51
C ALA A 15 78.98 48.31 22.40
N LEU A 16 78.16 49.33 22.68
CA LEU A 16 76.71 49.31 22.48
C LEU A 16 76.37 49.14 21.00
N GLN A 17 77.00 49.93 20.12
CA GLN A 17 76.81 49.83 18.67
C GLN A 17 77.25 48.47 18.09
N VAL A 18 78.32 47.86 18.60
CA VAL A 18 78.76 46.51 18.19
C VAL A 18 77.77 45.43 18.68
N GLN A 19 77.24 45.59 19.89
CA GLN A 19 76.25 44.66 20.45
C GLN A 19 74.90 44.76 19.73
N GLU A 20 74.44 45.97 19.41
CA GLU A 20 73.23 46.22 18.62
C GLU A 20 73.40 45.68 17.19
N LEU A 21 74.56 45.85 16.56
CA LEU A 21 74.87 45.24 15.26
C LEU A 21 74.86 43.71 15.29
N GLN A 22 75.41 43.08 16.33
CA GLN A 22 75.38 41.62 16.46
C GLN A 22 73.96 41.10 16.70
N GLN A 23 73.14 41.82 17.46
CA GLN A 23 71.73 41.48 17.66
C GLN A 23 70.93 41.65 16.37
N ALA A 24 71.18 42.71 15.61
CA ALA A 24 70.56 42.96 14.31
C ALA A 24 70.90 41.87 13.30
N ASN A 25 72.16 41.45 13.20
CA ASN A 25 72.56 40.34 12.32
C ASN A 25 71.91 39.02 12.74
N LYS A 26 71.83 38.72 14.05
CA LYS A 26 71.14 37.52 14.54
C LYS A 26 69.65 37.53 14.22
N GLN A 27 68.98 38.68 14.34
CA GLN A 27 67.57 38.81 13.98
C GLN A 27 67.35 38.73 12.47
N PHE A 28 68.23 39.34 11.67
CA PHE A 28 68.22 39.23 10.20
C PHE A 28 68.42 37.77 9.74
N ASP A 29 69.42 37.08 10.28
CA ASP A 29 69.69 35.67 9.95
C ASP A 29 68.54 34.75 10.38
N LYS A 30 67.97 35.01 11.56
CA LYS A 30 66.81 34.26 12.06
C LYS A 30 65.59 34.44 11.15
N LEU A 31 65.23 35.67 10.81
CA LEU A 31 64.11 35.95 9.90
C LEU A 31 64.34 35.37 8.49
N SER A 32 65.59 35.37 8.01
CA SER A 32 65.97 34.82 6.71
C SER A 32 65.93 33.28 6.68
N GLN A 33 66.20 32.60 7.81
CA GLN A 33 66.23 31.14 7.89
C GLN A 33 64.89 30.51 8.28
N ASP A 34 64.06 31.21 9.05
CA ASP A 34 62.83 30.64 9.65
C ASP A 34 61.67 30.48 8.63
N SER A 35 61.68 31.20 7.50
CA SER A 35 60.60 31.11 6.49
C SER A 35 61.02 31.66 5.12
N PRO A 36 60.53 31.10 3.99
CA PRO A 36 60.73 31.66 2.65
C PRO A 36 60.26 33.11 2.52
N VAL A 37 59.17 33.47 3.22
CA VAL A 37 58.66 34.85 3.27
C VAL A 37 59.62 35.74 4.03
N GLY A 38 60.12 35.27 5.18
CA GLY A 38 61.12 36.00 5.96
C GLY A 38 62.40 36.23 5.16
N LYS A 39 62.87 35.21 4.44
CA LYS A 39 63.98 35.33 3.48
C LYS A 39 63.71 36.37 2.41
N PHE A 40 62.57 36.31 1.73
CA PHE A 40 62.19 37.28 0.70
C PHE A 40 62.18 38.72 1.25
N LEU A 41 61.59 38.93 2.43
CA LEU A 41 61.55 40.25 3.07
C LEU A 41 62.95 40.74 3.47
N MET A 42 63.83 39.86 3.94
CA MET A 42 65.22 40.19 4.27
C MET A 42 66.08 40.45 3.01
N ASP A 43 65.87 39.68 1.94
CA ASP A 43 66.54 39.87 0.65
C ASP A 43 66.11 41.21 0.01
N LEU A 44 64.81 41.54 0.08
CA LEU A 44 64.27 42.85 -0.33
C LEU A 44 64.91 43.99 0.47
N ALA A 45 65.02 43.84 1.80
CA ALA A 45 65.69 44.80 2.66
C ALA A 45 67.17 44.99 2.30
N GLN A 46 67.87 43.92 1.93
CA GLN A 46 69.27 44.00 1.50
C GLN A 46 69.43 44.69 0.15
N ILE A 47 68.60 44.36 -0.86
CA ILE A 47 68.63 45.01 -2.18
C ILE A 47 68.36 46.50 -2.05
N HIS A 48 67.39 46.87 -1.21
CA HIS A 48 67.06 48.28 -0.97
C HIS A 48 68.21 49.06 -0.34
N ALA A 49 68.99 48.40 0.54
CA ALA A 49 70.21 48.94 1.12
C ALA A 49 71.29 49.19 0.06
N GLU A 50 71.50 48.22 -0.84
CA GLU A 50 72.53 48.28 -1.88
C GLU A 50 72.23 49.36 -2.94
N VAL A 51 70.96 49.62 -3.22
CA VAL A 51 70.51 50.65 -4.18
C VAL A 51 70.43 52.05 -3.56
N GLN A 52 70.73 52.19 -2.26
CA GLN A 52 70.58 53.45 -1.48
C GLN A 52 69.16 54.04 -1.55
N GLY A 53 68.13 53.17 -1.61
CA GLY A 53 66.74 53.60 -1.67
C GLY A 53 66.27 54.27 -0.36
N PRO A 54 65.21 55.11 -0.39
CA PRO A 54 64.64 55.71 0.81
C PRO A 54 64.11 54.64 1.77
N LEU A 55 64.60 54.62 3.02
CA LEU A 55 64.22 53.60 4.02
C LEU A 55 62.71 53.51 4.26
N ASP A 56 61.98 54.61 4.08
CA ASP A 56 60.53 54.65 4.27
C ASP A 56 59.77 53.89 3.18
N ASP A 57 60.28 53.83 1.95
CA ASP A 57 59.70 53.03 0.85
C ASP A 57 59.77 51.52 1.15
N LEU A 58 60.87 51.08 1.77
CA LEU A 58 61.05 49.69 2.21
C LEU A 58 60.07 49.33 3.33
N LYS A 59 59.93 50.23 4.33
CA LYS A 59 58.95 50.04 5.42
C LYS A 59 57.53 49.97 4.88
N GLU A 60 57.16 50.86 3.96
CA GLU A 60 55.84 50.87 3.31
C GLU A 60 55.61 49.57 2.53
N THR A 61 56.63 49.05 1.83
CA THR A 61 56.52 47.79 1.08
C THR A 61 56.32 46.58 2.01
N ILE A 62 57.05 46.51 3.14
CA ILE A 62 56.88 45.45 4.14
C ILE A 62 55.50 45.57 4.82
N GLU A 63 55.04 46.78 5.10
CA GLU A 63 53.73 47.04 5.67
C GLU A 63 52.60 46.63 4.73
N LYS A 64 52.67 47.01 3.44
CA LYS A 64 51.72 46.56 2.41
C LYS A 64 51.71 45.04 2.26
N PHE A 65 52.87 44.39 2.34
CA PHE A 65 52.95 42.93 2.29
C PHE A 65 52.27 42.28 3.50
N TYR A 66 52.50 42.83 4.70
CA TYR A 66 51.82 42.39 5.93
C TYR A 66 50.29 42.58 5.83
N GLU A 67 49.83 43.75 5.38
CA GLU A 67 48.40 44.05 5.16
C GLU A 67 47.77 43.10 4.13
N ASN A 68 48.46 42.82 3.00
CA ASN A 68 47.99 41.87 1.99
C ASN A 68 47.83 40.44 2.57
N LEU A 69 48.70 40.01 3.49
CA LEU A 69 48.56 38.72 4.17
C LEU A 69 47.34 38.71 5.11
N GLN A 70 47.08 39.81 5.83
CA GLN A 70 45.88 39.94 6.66
C GLN A 70 44.61 39.90 5.82
N GLU A 71 44.61 40.60 4.68
CA GLU A 71 43.49 40.58 3.74
C GLU A 71 43.29 39.18 3.16
N SER A 72 44.36 38.49 2.75
CA SER A 72 44.28 37.12 2.23
C SER A 72 43.70 36.13 3.25
N ILE A 73 44.07 36.25 4.54
CA ILE A 73 43.46 35.43 5.62
C ILE A 73 41.98 35.76 5.77
N SER A 74 41.61 37.04 5.75
CA SER A 74 40.22 37.47 5.88
C SER A 74 39.36 36.99 4.71
N GLN A 75 39.91 37.03 3.49
CA GLN A 75 39.27 36.48 2.29
C GLN A 75 39.09 34.96 2.41
N LEU A 76 40.11 34.22 2.85
CA LEU A 76 40.03 32.78 3.10
C LEU A 76 38.96 32.41 4.14
N ASP A 77 38.93 33.14 5.26
CA ASP A 77 37.93 32.94 6.32
C ASP A 77 36.51 33.22 5.78
N GLY A 78 36.33 34.26 4.96
CA GLY A 78 35.06 34.59 4.31
C GLY A 78 34.60 33.55 3.29
N GLU A 79 35.50 33.05 2.45
CA GLU A 79 35.21 31.96 1.50
C GLU A 79 34.81 30.68 2.24
N PHE A 80 35.52 30.33 3.31
CA PHE A 80 35.19 29.16 4.12
C PHE A 80 33.83 29.29 4.79
N GLN A 81 33.50 30.45 5.37
CA GLN A 81 32.17 30.71 5.94
C GLN A 81 31.06 30.60 4.88
N SER A 82 31.30 31.09 3.66
CA SER A 82 30.36 30.94 2.56
C SER A 82 30.15 29.46 2.20
N LYS A 83 31.22 28.67 2.10
CA LYS A 83 31.15 27.22 1.85
C LYS A 83 30.42 26.48 2.96
N GLN A 84 30.67 26.82 4.23
CA GLN A 84 29.96 26.25 5.37
C GLN A 84 28.47 26.54 5.32
N ALA A 85 28.07 27.76 4.98
CA ALA A 85 26.65 28.12 4.84
C ALA A 85 25.97 27.34 3.71
N ILE A 86 26.65 27.15 2.58
CA ILE A 86 26.16 26.32 1.47
C ILE A 86 25.99 24.87 1.91
N HIS A 87 27.01 24.30 2.56
CA HIS A 87 27.00 22.93 3.09
C HIS A 87 25.79 22.69 4.00
N LEU A 88 25.59 23.55 5.01
CA LEU A 88 24.47 23.42 5.95
C LEU A 88 23.11 23.47 5.24
N LYS A 89 22.96 24.35 4.23
CA LYS A 89 21.72 24.46 3.46
C LYS A 89 21.48 23.21 2.60
N VAL A 90 22.51 22.67 1.97
CA VAL A 90 22.42 21.45 1.16
C VAL A 90 22.08 20.26 2.04
N LEU A 91 22.76 20.11 3.18
CA LEU A 91 22.51 19.06 4.16
C LEU A 91 21.05 19.10 4.66
N GLN A 92 20.58 20.29 5.08
CA GLN A 92 19.20 20.47 5.53
C GLN A 92 18.17 20.06 4.46
N ASN A 93 18.42 20.39 3.18
CA ASN A 93 17.52 19.99 2.10
C ASN A 93 17.50 18.47 1.91
N TYR A 94 18.66 17.81 1.94
CA TYR A 94 18.73 16.35 1.80
C TYR A 94 18.09 15.63 2.99
N GLU A 95 18.34 16.09 4.21
CA GLU A 95 17.73 15.54 5.42
C GLU A 95 16.21 15.70 5.42
N SER A 96 15.69 16.86 4.97
CA SER A 96 14.25 17.06 4.81
C SER A 96 13.65 16.07 3.80
N ASN A 97 14.26 15.93 2.62
CA ASN A 97 13.78 15.01 1.60
C ASN A 97 13.89 13.54 2.04
N GLN A 98 14.92 13.20 2.80
CA GLN A 98 15.11 11.89 3.42
C GLN A 98 13.97 11.59 4.40
N GLN A 99 13.62 12.54 5.26
CA GLN A 99 12.51 12.41 6.20
C GLN A 99 11.16 12.27 5.49
N ASP A 100 10.90 13.09 4.47
CA ASP A 100 9.68 13.01 3.66
C ASP A 100 9.56 11.62 3.00
N ALA A 101 10.65 11.11 2.41
CA ALA A 101 10.68 9.76 1.83
C ALA A 101 10.39 8.67 2.87
N GLN A 102 10.94 8.78 4.09
CA GLN A 102 10.65 7.83 5.17
C GLN A 102 9.18 7.83 5.59
N ILE A 103 8.57 9.03 5.67
CA ILE A 103 7.16 9.19 6.01
C ILE A 103 6.29 8.57 4.91
N ASP A 104 6.57 8.88 3.64
CA ASP A 104 5.85 8.33 2.49
C ASP A 104 5.91 6.80 2.47
N ILE A 105 7.09 6.22 2.71
CA ILE A 105 7.28 4.76 2.78
C ILE A 105 6.40 4.16 3.88
N ALA A 106 6.44 4.75 5.09
CA ALA A 106 5.67 4.23 6.22
C ALA A 106 4.15 4.32 5.97
N GLN A 107 3.67 5.43 5.42
CA GLN A 107 2.25 5.61 5.07
C GLN A 107 1.82 4.66 3.96
N SER A 108 2.65 4.50 2.93
CA SER A 108 2.41 3.58 1.81
C SER A 108 2.34 2.12 2.27
N GLN A 109 3.23 1.71 3.18
CA GLN A 109 3.20 0.39 3.80
C GLN A 109 1.95 0.17 4.65
N ASP A 110 1.54 1.15 5.46
CA ASP A 110 0.30 1.08 6.22
C ASP A 110 -0.93 0.94 5.31
N GLN A 111 -0.98 1.72 4.22
CA GLN A 111 -2.04 1.64 3.21
C GLN A 111 -2.08 0.26 2.54
N LEU A 112 -0.92 -0.31 2.19
CA LEU A 112 -0.81 -1.65 1.63
C LEU A 112 -1.33 -2.73 2.59
N ASP A 113 -0.86 -2.73 3.83
CA ASP A 113 -1.09 -3.81 4.79
C ASP A 113 -2.47 -3.72 5.44
N ASN A 114 -2.86 -2.52 5.86
CA ASN A 114 -4.05 -2.33 6.69
C ASN A 114 -5.30 -1.94 5.90
N VAL A 115 -5.16 -1.44 4.68
CA VAL A 115 -6.31 -1.01 3.86
C VAL A 115 -6.46 -1.87 2.62
N LEU A 116 -5.50 -1.84 1.71
CA LEU A 116 -5.65 -2.45 0.38
C LEU A 116 -5.67 -3.98 0.46
N SER A 117 -4.76 -4.59 1.21
CA SER A 117 -4.70 -6.05 1.37
C SER A 117 -5.94 -6.60 2.08
N ARG A 118 -6.42 -5.91 3.13
CA ARG A 118 -7.67 -6.30 3.82
C ARG A 118 -8.88 -6.19 2.91
N ASN A 119 -8.97 -5.12 2.13
CA ASN A 119 -10.07 -4.94 1.18
C ASN A 119 -10.06 -6.04 0.10
N LYS A 120 -8.88 -6.39 -0.42
CA LYS A 120 -8.73 -7.52 -1.35
C LYS A 120 -9.25 -8.81 -0.75
N GLU A 121 -8.83 -9.17 0.47
CA GLU A 121 -9.28 -10.39 1.15
C GLU A 121 -10.80 -10.39 1.37
N ASN A 122 -11.39 -9.26 1.74
CA ASN A 122 -12.84 -9.12 1.93
C ASN A 122 -13.60 -9.33 0.61
N ILE A 123 -13.10 -8.79 -0.51
CA ILE A 123 -13.69 -9.00 -1.83
C ILE A 123 -13.60 -10.48 -2.24
N GLU A 124 -12.46 -11.14 -2.02
CA GLU A 124 -12.27 -12.57 -2.30
C GLU A 124 -13.22 -13.45 -1.47
N LYS A 125 -13.38 -13.15 -0.18
CA LYS A 125 -14.37 -13.82 0.69
C LYS A 125 -15.79 -13.65 0.17
N ARG A 126 -16.15 -12.42 -0.23
CA ARG A 126 -17.46 -12.12 -0.81
C ARG A 126 -17.69 -12.88 -2.11
N LEU A 127 -16.71 -12.94 -3.01
CA LEU A 127 -16.79 -13.73 -4.25
C LEU A 127 -17.06 -15.20 -3.97
N LYS A 128 -16.34 -15.79 -3.00
CA LYS A 128 -16.54 -17.18 -2.59
C LYS A 128 -17.95 -17.42 -2.06
N GLN A 129 -18.48 -16.50 -1.25
CA GLN A 129 -19.85 -16.58 -0.75
C GLN A 129 -20.89 -16.48 -1.87
N ILE A 130 -20.73 -15.56 -2.83
CA ILE A 130 -21.65 -15.42 -3.97
C ILE A 130 -21.61 -16.69 -4.85
N GLN A 131 -20.43 -17.26 -5.09
CA GLN A 131 -20.30 -18.52 -5.84
C GLN A 131 -21.00 -19.69 -5.13
N GLN A 132 -20.93 -19.73 -3.79
CA GLN A 132 -21.70 -20.72 -3.02
C GLN A 132 -23.21 -20.50 -3.19
N ASN A 133 -23.69 -19.26 -3.08
CA ASN A 133 -25.10 -18.95 -3.29
C ASN A 133 -25.59 -19.33 -4.70
N ILE A 134 -24.74 -19.15 -5.72
CA ILE A 134 -25.04 -19.60 -7.09
C ILE A 134 -25.21 -21.12 -7.14
N ASN A 135 -24.30 -21.87 -6.53
CA ASN A 135 -24.36 -23.33 -6.51
C ASN A 135 -25.60 -23.82 -5.76
N ASP A 136 -25.90 -23.23 -4.60
CA ASP A 136 -27.07 -23.57 -3.79
C ASP A 136 -28.38 -23.27 -4.53
N ASN A 137 -28.47 -22.10 -5.19
CA ASN A 137 -29.61 -21.74 -6.04
C ASN A 137 -29.83 -22.76 -7.18
N ARG A 138 -28.75 -23.14 -7.88
CA ARG A 138 -28.84 -24.10 -8.99
C ARG A 138 -29.18 -25.51 -8.53
N SER A 139 -28.66 -25.92 -7.38
CA SER A 139 -29.03 -27.17 -6.72
C SER A 139 -30.51 -27.18 -6.30
N ASN A 140 -31.02 -26.06 -5.77
CA ASN A 140 -32.44 -25.93 -5.42
C ASN A 140 -33.34 -26.12 -6.63
N ILE A 141 -33.01 -25.52 -7.79
CA ILE A 141 -33.79 -25.74 -9.03
C ILE A 141 -33.86 -27.22 -9.41
N GLN A 142 -32.75 -27.94 -9.31
CA GLN A 142 -32.73 -29.37 -9.65
C GLN A 142 -33.57 -30.20 -8.68
N ARG A 143 -33.45 -29.93 -7.38
CA ARG A 143 -34.25 -30.61 -6.36
C ARG A 143 -35.73 -30.33 -6.53
N ASP A 144 -36.11 -29.07 -6.72
CA ASP A 144 -37.50 -28.65 -6.88
C ASP A 144 -38.09 -29.28 -8.15
N LYS A 145 -37.33 -29.37 -9.25
CA LYS A 145 -37.73 -30.08 -10.48
C LYS A 145 -38.00 -31.57 -10.24
N LEU A 146 -37.11 -32.25 -9.51
CA LEU A 146 -37.28 -33.67 -9.20
C LEU A 146 -38.53 -33.90 -8.34
N GLN A 147 -38.70 -33.12 -7.28
CA GLN A 147 -39.86 -33.18 -6.39
C GLN A 147 -41.16 -32.91 -7.17
N ARG A 148 -41.14 -31.92 -8.06
CA ARG A 148 -42.30 -31.57 -8.87
C ARG A 148 -42.69 -32.69 -9.82
N ASN A 149 -41.72 -33.32 -10.48
CA ASN A 149 -41.98 -34.47 -11.35
C ASN A 149 -42.61 -35.63 -10.57
N GLN A 150 -42.09 -35.94 -9.38
CA GLN A 150 -42.66 -36.99 -8.52
C GLN A 150 -44.11 -36.69 -8.11
N GLN A 151 -44.40 -35.44 -7.70
CA GLN A 151 -45.75 -35.02 -7.35
C GLN A 151 -46.71 -35.10 -8.55
N LYS A 152 -46.24 -34.72 -9.74
CA LYS A 152 -47.02 -34.81 -10.98
C LYS A 152 -47.34 -36.26 -11.34
N ASP A 153 -46.36 -37.15 -11.26
CA ASP A 153 -46.55 -38.57 -11.57
C ASP A 153 -47.57 -39.21 -10.60
N GLN A 154 -47.49 -38.89 -9.31
CA GLN A 154 -48.48 -39.30 -8.32
C GLN A 154 -49.89 -38.77 -8.62
N ASN A 155 -50.01 -37.51 -9.02
CA ASN A 155 -51.30 -36.93 -9.39
C ASN A 155 -51.90 -37.61 -10.63
N VAL A 156 -51.08 -37.91 -11.64
CA VAL A 156 -51.51 -38.66 -12.84
C VAL A 156 -52.00 -40.06 -12.47
N GLU A 157 -51.28 -40.76 -11.59
CA GLU A 157 -51.70 -42.07 -11.07
C GLU A 157 -53.05 -41.98 -10.35
N HIS A 158 -53.24 -41.01 -9.46
CA HIS A 158 -54.50 -40.82 -8.75
C HIS A 158 -55.68 -40.50 -9.67
N ILE A 159 -55.47 -39.64 -10.68
CA ILE A 159 -56.50 -39.36 -11.69
C ILE A 159 -56.85 -40.64 -12.45
N HIS A 160 -55.85 -41.47 -12.78
CA HIS A 160 -56.08 -42.74 -13.46
C HIS A 160 -56.85 -43.75 -12.59
N GLU A 161 -56.52 -43.87 -11.31
CA GLU A 161 -57.25 -44.70 -10.34
C GLU A 161 -58.73 -44.29 -10.25
N HIS A 162 -58.99 -42.98 -10.16
CA HIS A 162 -60.35 -42.43 -10.11
C HIS A 162 -61.12 -42.63 -11.42
N GLN A 163 -60.47 -42.54 -12.58
CA GLN A 163 -61.07 -42.86 -13.88
C GLN A 163 -61.50 -44.33 -13.94
N GLN A 164 -60.63 -45.26 -13.52
CA GLN A 164 -60.93 -46.68 -13.47
C GLN A 164 -62.09 -46.98 -12.51
N ALA A 165 -62.09 -46.37 -11.33
CA ALA A 165 -63.19 -46.50 -10.37
C ALA A 165 -64.52 -45.98 -10.95
N THR A 166 -64.49 -44.84 -11.65
CA THR A 166 -65.68 -44.27 -12.31
C THR A 166 -66.22 -45.21 -13.40
N THR A 167 -65.36 -45.79 -14.24
CA THR A 167 -65.79 -46.79 -15.24
C THR A 167 -66.45 -47.99 -14.59
N SER A 168 -65.88 -48.50 -13.50
CA SER A 168 -66.48 -49.62 -12.77
C SER A 168 -67.78 -49.24 -12.07
N ILE A 169 -67.94 -48.01 -11.60
CA ILE A 169 -69.23 -47.52 -11.08
C ILE A 169 -70.29 -47.47 -12.20
N ASP A 170 -69.91 -47.04 -13.40
CA ASP A 170 -70.81 -47.03 -14.57
C ASP A 170 -71.22 -48.46 -14.99
N GLU A 171 -70.30 -49.42 -14.91
CA GLU A 171 -70.61 -50.86 -15.08
C GLU A 171 -71.56 -51.37 -13.98
N ALA A 172 -71.31 -51.03 -12.71
CA ALA A 172 -72.20 -51.38 -11.61
C ALA A 172 -73.60 -50.79 -11.80
N LEU A 173 -73.71 -49.53 -12.25
CA LEU A 173 -74.98 -48.89 -12.58
C LEU A 173 -75.72 -49.62 -13.73
N SER A 174 -75.00 -50.11 -14.74
CA SER A 174 -75.57 -50.95 -15.80
C SER A 174 -76.09 -52.29 -15.27
N LEU A 175 -75.34 -52.93 -14.37
CA LEU A 175 -75.76 -54.17 -13.70
C LEU A 175 -77.03 -53.97 -12.85
N VAL A 176 -77.18 -52.83 -12.15
CA VAL A 176 -78.42 -52.52 -11.41
C VAL A 176 -79.64 -52.53 -12.34
N GLN A 177 -79.51 -52.07 -13.59
CA GLN A 177 -80.61 -52.11 -14.57
C GLN A 177 -81.04 -53.55 -14.89
N GLY A 178 -80.11 -54.51 -14.86
CA GLY A 178 -80.37 -55.95 -15.00
C GLY A 178 -81.01 -56.61 -13.76
N LEU A 179 -80.83 -56.04 -12.57
CA LEU A 179 -81.53 -56.50 -11.36
C LEU A 179 -83.03 -56.16 -11.44
N SER A 180 -83.39 -55.01 -12.02
CA SER A 180 -84.78 -54.58 -12.22
C SER A 180 -85.57 -55.46 -13.20
N SER A 181 -84.92 -56.30 -14.00
CA SER A 181 -85.55 -57.24 -14.94
C SER A 181 -85.69 -58.68 -14.42
N GLY A 182 -85.32 -58.95 -13.16
CA GLY A 182 -85.60 -60.22 -12.47
C GLY A 182 -84.50 -61.29 -12.50
N ASN A 183 -83.34 -61.02 -13.10
CA ASN A 183 -82.23 -61.98 -13.24
C ASN A 183 -81.17 -61.88 -12.12
N ILE A 184 -81.61 -61.96 -10.86
CA ILE A 184 -80.78 -61.68 -9.67
C ILE A 184 -79.52 -62.55 -9.59
N ALA A 185 -79.65 -63.86 -9.77
CA ALA A 185 -78.54 -64.81 -9.67
C ALA A 185 -77.45 -64.60 -10.74
N PHE A 186 -77.79 -63.98 -11.88
CA PHE A 186 -76.83 -63.70 -12.96
C PHE A 186 -76.09 -62.37 -12.74
N VAL A 187 -76.63 -61.47 -11.91
CA VAL A 187 -76.10 -60.11 -11.70
C VAL A 187 -75.30 -59.98 -10.40
N GLU A 188 -75.61 -60.78 -9.37
CA GLU A 188 -74.99 -60.69 -8.04
C GLU A 188 -73.46 -60.91 -8.06
N ALA A 189 -72.98 -61.97 -8.73
CA ALA A 189 -71.55 -62.27 -8.81
C ALA A 189 -70.75 -61.21 -9.60
N PRO A 190 -71.20 -60.75 -10.78
CA PRO A 190 -70.58 -59.61 -11.47
C PRO A 190 -70.60 -58.32 -10.63
N MET A 191 -71.72 -57.99 -9.98
CA MET A 191 -71.86 -56.78 -9.18
C MET A 191 -70.86 -56.75 -8.02
N LYS A 192 -70.75 -57.85 -7.27
CA LYS A 192 -69.80 -57.96 -6.16
C LYS A 192 -68.35 -57.78 -6.63
N LYS A 193 -67.98 -58.41 -7.75
CA LYS A 193 -66.64 -58.29 -8.34
C LYS A 193 -66.33 -56.84 -8.73
N THR A 194 -67.29 -56.13 -9.31
CA THR A 194 -67.14 -54.71 -9.69
C THR A 194 -67.00 -53.81 -8.45
N LEU A 195 -67.77 -54.05 -7.39
CA LEU A 195 -67.67 -53.30 -6.13
C LEU A 195 -66.36 -53.57 -5.39
N ASP A 196 -65.86 -54.80 -5.39
CA ASP A 196 -64.54 -55.15 -4.84
C ASP A 196 -63.41 -54.46 -5.61
N TYR A 197 -63.54 -54.33 -6.93
CA TYR A 197 -62.57 -53.60 -7.77
C TYR A 197 -62.63 -52.09 -7.52
N ILE A 198 -63.83 -51.49 -7.41
CA ILE A 198 -64.00 -50.09 -6.99
C ILE A 198 -63.31 -49.88 -5.64
N LYS A 199 -63.58 -50.76 -4.67
CA LYS A 199 -62.94 -50.74 -3.36
C LYS A 199 -61.43 -50.72 -3.50
N GLN A 200 -60.83 -51.62 -4.28
CA GLN A 200 -59.38 -51.67 -4.48
C GLN A 200 -58.81 -50.35 -5.03
N LYS A 201 -59.53 -49.66 -5.92
CA LYS A 201 -59.07 -48.43 -6.57
C LYS A 201 -59.23 -47.18 -5.71
N VAL A 202 -60.17 -47.18 -4.77
CA VAL A 202 -60.43 -46.03 -3.89
C VAL A 202 -60.01 -46.26 -2.43
N ASN A 203 -59.58 -47.49 -2.06
CA ASN A 203 -59.31 -47.89 -0.67
C ASN A 203 -58.15 -47.16 0.00
N SER A 204 -57.25 -46.56 -0.78
CA SER A 204 -56.16 -45.74 -0.25
C SER A 204 -56.67 -44.47 0.45
N ARG A 205 -57.97 -44.17 0.34
CA ARG A 205 -58.60 -42.96 0.86
C ARG A 205 -59.79 -43.31 1.76
N GLU A 206 -59.66 -43.00 3.06
CA GLU A 206 -60.69 -43.28 4.08
C GLU A 206 -62.06 -42.66 3.76
N GLU A 207 -62.09 -41.61 2.94
CA GLU A 207 -63.29 -40.87 2.58
C GLU A 207 -64.34 -41.69 1.81
N TYR A 208 -63.92 -42.69 1.02
CA TYR A 208 -64.85 -43.50 0.21
C TYR A 208 -65.28 -44.80 0.89
N ALA A 209 -64.54 -45.26 1.90
CA ALA A 209 -64.73 -46.57 2.53
C ALA A 209 -66.17 -46.80 3.04
N PRO A 210 -66.83 -45.84 3.73
CA PRO A 210 -68.20 -46.04 4.22
C PRO A 210 -69.23 -46.27 3.10
N LEU A 211 -69.08 -45.60 1.96
CA LEU A 211 -69.99 -45.74 0.82
C LEU A 211 -69.78 -47.07 0.10
N VAL A 212 -68.52 -47.46 -0.08
CA VAL A 212 -68.16 -48.73 -0.72
C VAL A 212 -68.61 -49.91 0.14
N ASP A 213 -68.42 -49.86 1.46
CA ASP A 213 -68.85 -50.92 2.38
C ASP A 213 -70.39 -51.04 2.44
N ALA A 214 -71.10 -49.90 2.39
CA ALA A 214 -72.56 -49.88 2.27
C ALA A 214 -73.03 -50.52 0.94
N LEU A 215 -72.36 -50.22 -0.17
CA LEU A 215 -72.66 -50.82 -1.48
C LEU A 215 -72.43 -52.34 -1.50
N ILE A 216 -71.32 -52.81 -0.93
CA ILE A 216 -71.01 -54.25 -0.83
C ILE A 216 -72.09 -54.95 -0.01
N SER A 217 -72.52 -54.36 1.11
CA SER A 217 -73.56 -54.92 1.98
C SER A 217 -74.93 -55.03 1.31
N LEU A 218 -75.22 -54.17 0.32
CA LEU A 218 -76.49 -54.15 -0.42
C LEU A 218 -76.46 -54.99 -1.71
N SER A 219 -75.31 -55.48 -2.14
CA SER A 219 -75.07 -56.11 -3.46
C SER A 219 -75.86 -57.40 -3.76
N GLY A 220 -76.54 -57.99 -2.77
CA GLY A 220 -77.43 -59.16 -2.91
C GLY A 220 -78.91 -58.87 -2.62
N THR A 221 -79.30 -57.59 -2.49
CA THR A 221 -80.68 -57.18 -2.18
C THR A 221 -81.46 -56.76 -3.43
N GLN A 222 -82.79 -56.76 -3.36
CA GLN A 222 -83.65 -56.22 -4.43
C GLN A 222 -83.84 -54.68 -4.34
N ASP A 223 -83.15 -53.98 -3.43
CA ASP A 223 -83.28 -52.53 -3.28
C ASP A 223 -82.45 -51.78 -4.34
N THR A 224 -82.87 -51.92 -5.60
CA THR A 224 -82.21 -51.31 -6.75
C THR A 224 -82.20 -49.78 -6.67
N LYS A 225 -83.12 -49.18 -5.91
CA LYS A 225 -83.21 -47.73 -5.73
C LYS A 225 -82.07 -47.23 -4.84
N GLN A 226 -81.89 -47.86 -3.67
CA GLN A 226 -80.82 -47.49 -2.73
C GLN A 226 -79.42 -47.75 -3.31
N ILE A 227 -79.22 -48.87 -4.01
CA ILE A 227 -77.95 -49.18 -4.67
C ILE A 227 -77.62 -48.12 -5.73
N LYS A 228 -78.59 -47.74 -6.57
CA LYS A 228 -78.41 -46.70 -7.58
C LYS A 228 -78.09 -45.33 -6.98
N GLU A 229 -78.73 -44.97 -5.88
CA GLU A 229 -78.47 -43.71 -5.18
C GLU A 229 -77.04 -43.65 -4.62
N LEU A 230 -76.59 -44.72 -3.96
CA LEU A 230 -75.24 -44.81 -3.41
C LEU A 230 -74.16 -44.86 -4.50
N LEU A 231 -74.38 -45.58 -5.60
CA LEU A 231 -73.47 -45.59 -6.75
C LEU A 231 -73.34 -44.19 -7.37
N ASN A 232 -74.44 -43.48 -7.59
CA ASN A 232 -74.39 -42.11 -8.11
C ASN A 232 -73.69 -41.15 -7.14
N LYS A 233 -73.92 -41.30 -5.83
CA LYS A 233 -73.25 -40.49 -4.81
C LYS A 233 -71.73 -40.73 -4.82
N LEU A 234 -71.30 -42.00 -4.86
CA LEU A 234 -69.89 -42.37 -4.94
C LEU A 234 -69.26 -41.84 -6.25
N ARG A 235 -69.95 -41.99 -7.37
CA ARG A 235 -69.53 -41.44 -8.68
C ARG A 235 -69.29 -39.94 -8.61
N ASN A 236 -70.24 -39.19 -8.06
CA ASN A 236 -70.13 -37.74 -7.96
C ASN A 236 -68.95 -37.35 -7.07
N GLN A 237 -68.77 -38.00 -5.91
CA GLN A 237 -67.63 -37.71 -5.03
C GLN A 237 -66.27 -37.99 -5.69
N ILE A 238 -66.13 -39.08 -6.46
CA ILE A 238 -64.90 -39.39 -7.19
C ILE A 238 -64.66 -38.37 -8.30
N VAL A 239 -65.70 -37.99 -9.06
CA VAL A 239 -65.59 -36.96 -10.10
C VAL A 239 -65.22 -35.60 -9.51
N ASP A 240 -65.84 -35.20 -8.39
CA ASP A 240 -65.51 -33.97 -7.68
C ASP A 240 -64.05 -34.01 -7.17
N SER A 241 -63.60 -35.14 -6.65
CA SER A 241 -62.19 -35.35 -6.26
C SER A 241 -61.24 -35.22 -7.44
N MET A 242 -61.58 -35.76 -8.62
CA MET A 242 -60.77 -35.58 -9.83
C MET A 242 -60.68 -34.13 -10.28
N ILE A 243 -61.80 -33.38 -10.20
CA ILE A 243 -61.82 -31.94 -10.50
C ILE A 243 -60.90 -31.20 -9.52
N GLN A 244 -60.98 -31.51 -8.23
CA GLN A 244 -60.14 -30.92 -7.21
C GLN A 244 -58.65 -31.23 -7.45
N LEU A 245 -58.28 -32.49 -7.69
CA LEU A 245 -56.91 -32.90 -8.01
C LEU A 245 -56.36 -32.18 -9.24
N THR A 246 -57.20 -31.97 -10.26
CA THR A 246 -56.83 -31.22 -11.46
C THR A 246 -56.61 -29.73 -11.15
N SER A 247 -57.45 -29.15 -10.29
CA SER A 247 -57.28 -27.77 -9.83
C SER A 247 -56.01 -27.60 -9.00
N ASP A 248 -55.79 -28.47 -8.02
CA ASP A 248 -54.62 -28.46 -7.14
C ASP A 248 -53.32 -28.62 -7.94
N GLU A 249 -53.34 -29.46 -8.98
CA GLU A 249 -52.21 -29.65 -9.90
C GLU A 249 -51.89 -28.38 -10.71
N ASN A 250 -52.91 -27.67 -11.18
CA ASN A 250 -52.71 -26.39 -11.88
C ASN A 250 -52.12 -25.34 -10.96
N ASP A 251 -52.60 -25.26 -9.71
CA ASP A 251 -52.07 -24.33 -8.71
C ASP A 251 -50.64 -24.70 -8.31
N ALA A 252 -50.35 -25.98 -8.09
CA ALA A 252 -49.00 -26.48 -7.79
C ALA A 252 -48.03 -26.19 -8.95
N GLN A 253 -48.46 -26.38 -10.20
CA GLN A 253 -47.65 -26.05 -11.37
C GLN A 253 -47.34 -24.55 -11.43
N LYS A 254 -48.35 -23.69 -11.19
CA LYS A 254 -48.15 -22.25 -11.18
C LYS A 254 -47.18 -21.81 -10.09
N MET A 255 -47.32 -22.31 -8.87
CA MET A 255 -46.39 -22.02 -7.76
C MET A 255 -44.96 -22.45 -8.09
N PHE A 256 -44.81 -23.59 -8.74
CA PHE A 256 -43.51 -24.08 -9.19
C PHE A 256 -42.88 -23.19 -10.27
N ASP A 257 -43.66 -22.78 -11.27
CA ASP A 257 -43.18 -21.88 -12.33
C ASP A 257 -42.76 -20.52 -11.76
N ASP A 258 -43.52 -19.99 -10.82
CA ASP A 258 -43.19 -18.72 -10.14
C ASP A 258 -41.93 -18.87 -9.28
N ARG A 259 -41.76 -20.00 -8.59
CA ARG A 259 -40.53 -20.32 -7.86
C ARG A 259 -39.32 -20.43 -8.79
N GLN A 260 -39.46 -21.03 -9.97
CA GLN A 260 -38.38 -21.08 -10.96
C GLN A 260 -37.97 -19.69 -11.43
N LYS A 261 -38.94 -18.83 -11.77
CA LYS A 261 -38.66 -17.44 -12.16
C LYS A 261 -37.93 -16.68 -11.05
N GLN A 262 -38.34 -16.86 -9.80
CA GLN A 262 -37.65 -16.25 -8.65
C GLN A 262 -36.19 -16.70 -8.59
N LEU A 263 -35.94 -18.01 -8.63
CA LEU A 263 -34.58 -18.57 -8.56
C LEU A 263 -33.70 -18.11 -9.73
N ASP A 264 -34.27 -17.99 -10.94
CA ASP A 264 -33.54 -17.47 -12.09
C ASP A 264 -33.23 -15.96 -11.95
N SER A 265 -34.15 -15.17 -11.38
CA SER A 265 -33.89 -13.76 -11.06
C SER A 265 -32.76 -13.61 -10.04
N GLU A 266 -32.81 -14.38 -8.94
CA GLU A 266 -31.75 -14.42 -7.92
C GLU A 266 -30.40 -14.78 -8.54
N PHE A 267 -30.36 -15.73 -9.47
CA PHE A 267 -29.11 -16.07 -10.16
C PHE A 267 -28.57 -14.94 -11.03
N GLN A 268 -29.43 -14.22 -11.77
CA GLN A 268 -28.97 -13.08 -12.57
C GLN A 268 -28.40 -11.97 -11.68
N GLU A 269 -29.00 -11.75 -10.51
CA GLU A 269 -28.45 -10.84 -9.51
C GLU A 269 -27.10 -11.32 -8.99
N PHE A 270 -26.95 -12.62 -8.67
CA PHE A 270 -25.65 -13.15 -8.26
C PHE A 270 -24.59 -13.03 -9.35
N GLN A 271 -24.92 -13.27 -10.62
CA GLN A 271 -23.99 -13.06 -11.73
C GLN A 271 -23.54 -11.60 -11.84
N THR A 272 -24.48 -10.66 -11.67
CA THR A 272 -24.16 -9.23 -11.63
C THR A 272 -23.22 -8.89 -10.48
N GLN A 273 -23.47 -9.46 -9.29
CA GLN A 273 -22.60 -9.28 -8.13
C GLN A 273 -21.21 -9.88 -8.32
N VAL A 274 -21.09 -11.05 -8.99
CA VAL A 274 -19.80 -11.65 -9.35
C VAL A 274 -19.01 -10.72 -10.26
N ASN A 275 -19.64 -10.20 -11.31
CA ASN A 275 -18.99 -9.30 -12.25
C ASN A 275 -18.49 -8.03 -11.55
N GLN A 276 -19.32 -7.43 -10.69
CA GLN A 276 -18.92 -6.26 -9.92
C GLN A 276 -17.75 -6.55 -8.98
N ALA A 277 -17.84 -7.63 -8.19
CA ALA A 277 -16.78 -7.99 -7.25
C ALA A 277 -15.47 -8.38 -7.96
N THR A 278 -15.55 -8.98 -9.15
CA THR A 278 -14.37 -9.28 -9.99
C THR A 278 -13.72 -8.01 -10.51
N TYR A 279 -14.51 -7.03 -10.96
CA TYR A 279 -14.01 -5.71 -11.35
C TYR A 279 -13.34 -5.00 -10.18
N ASP A 280 -13.98 -4.99 -9.01
CA ASP A 280 -13.44 -4.40 -7.79
C ASP A 280 -12.12 -5.07 -7.37
N LEU A 281 -12.03 -6.40 -7.52
CA LEU A 281 -10.82 -7.17 -7.24
C LEU A 281 -9.66 -6.83 -8.19
N ALA A 282 -9.96 -6.63 -9.48
CA ALA A 282 -8.96 -6.19 -10.45
C ALA A 282 -8.47 -4.77 -10.14
N SER A 283 -9.40 -3.87 -9.83
CA SER A 283 -9.11 -2.47 -9.45
C SER A 283 -8.24 -2.39 -8.19
N ILE A 284 -8.59 -3.11 -7.12
CA ILE A 284 -7.81 -3.10 -5.89
C ILE A 284 -6.42 -3.74 -6.09
N SER A 285 -6.31 -4.77 -6.92
CA SER A 285 -5.02 -5.40 -7.24
C SER A 285 -4.11 -4.44 -8.00
N ALA A 286 -4.65 -3.71 -9.00
CA ALA A 286 -3.88 -2.69 -9.71
C ALA A 286 -3.40 -1.56 -8.78
N ARG A 287 -4.24 -1.13 -7.82
CA ARG A 287 -3.85 -0.15 -6.80
C ARG A 287 -2.74 -0.66 -5.89
N ILE A 288 -2.81 -1.93 -5.47
CA ILE A 288 -1.73 -2.56 -4.68
C ILE A 288 -0.41 -2.52 -5.46
N ASP A 289 -0.43 -2.83 -6.75
CA ASP A 289 0.78 -2.84 -7.57
C ASP A 289 1.35 -1.43 -7.77
N GLN A 290 0.49 -0.43 -7.99
CA GLN A 290 0.89 0.98 -8.04
C GLN A 290 1.52 1.46 -6.74
N GLU A 291 0.89 1.13 -5.61
CA GLU A 291 1.37 1.53 -4.29
C GLU A 291 2.73 0.88 -3.97
N LYS A 292 2.91 -0.40 -4.32
CA LYS A 292 4.21 -1.09 -4.19
C LYS A 292 5.32 -0.46 -5.01
N GLU A 293 5.04 -0.08 -6.26
CA GLU A 293 6.04 0.58 -7.10
C GLU A 293 6.37 1.97 -6.57
N PHE A 294 5.37 2.71 -6.06
CA PHE A 294 5.60 3.97 -5.36
C PHE A 294 6.49 3.77 -4.13
N THR A 295 6.20 2.81 -3.24
CA THR A 295 7.06 2.52 -2.08
C THR A 295 8.50 2.23 -2.50
N LYS A 296 8.67 1.41 -3.55
CA LYS A 296 9.99 1.03 -4.07
C LYS A 296 10.75 2.23 -4.63
N GLN A 297 10.08 3.12 -5.35
CA GLN A 297 10.67 4.36 -5.83
C GLN A 297 11.14 5.22 -4.66
N ARG A 298 10.31 5.40 -3.62
CA ARG A 298 10.67 6.18 -2.44
C ARG A 298 11.82 5.55 -1.64
N GLN A 299 11.91 4.22 -1.60
CA GLN A 299 13.07 3.54 -1.02
C GLN A 299 14.36 3.83 -1.80
N SER A 300 14.29 3.84 -3.14
CA SER A 300 15.43 4.22 -3.97
C SER A 300 15.83 5.70 -3.77
N ASP A 301 14.84 6.58 -3.62
CA ASP A 301 15.10 8.00 -3.32
C ASP A 301 15.78 8.14 -1.96
N LEU A 302 15.33 7.39 -0.94
CA LEU A 302 15.91 7.37 0.39
C LEU A 302 17.39 6.97 0.37
N ASP A 303 17.71 5.89 -0.35
CA ASP A 303 19.08 5.41 -0.51
C ASP A 303 19.97 6.45 -1.24
N MET A 304 19.40 7.12 -2.25
CA MET A 304 20.07 8.23 -2.94
C MET A 304 20.36 9.40 -2.00
N TYR A 305 19.38 9.86 -1.21
CA TYR A 305 19.58 10.98 -0.27
C TYR A 305 20.60 10.64 0.82
N ASN A 306 20.59 9.41 1.34
CA ASN A 306 21.61 8.93 2.28
C ASN A 306 23.02 9.04 1.68
N SER A 307 23.19 8.61 0.43
CA SER A 307 24.47 8.71 -0.29
C SER A 307 24.88 10.17 -0.54
N GLN A 308 23.94 11.04 -0.90
CA GLN A 308 24.21 12.47 -1.11
C GLN A 308 24.65 13.18 0.18
N ILE A 309 24.02 12.85 1.32
CA ILE A 309 24.42 13.35 2.64
C ILE A 309 25.86 12.92 2.97
N GLU A 310 26.19 11.64 2.77
CA GLU A 310 27.54 11.12 3.02
C GLU A 310 28.58 11.80 2.11
N MET A 311 28.29 11.94 0.82
CA MET A 311 29.18 12.60 -0.13
C MET A 311 29.42 14.07 0.23
N GLU A 312 28.37 14.81 0.59
CA GLU A 312 28.47 16.22 0.97
C GLU A 312 29.26 16.39 2.28
N ASN A 313 29.03 15.53 3.28
CA ASN A 313 29.81 15.51 4.51
C ASN A 313 31.30 15.22 4.26
N ASN A 314 31.61 14.24 3.41
CA ASN A 314 32.98 13.91 3.05
C ASN A 314 33.67 15.06 2.29
N ASN A 315 32.95 15.71 1.36
CA ASN A 315 33.43 16.86 0.63
C ASN A 315 33.71 18.06 1.56
N PHE A 316 32.77 18.38 2.45
CA PHE A 316 32.95 19.48 3.40
C PHE A 316 34.07 19.21 4.41
N ALA A 317 34.27 17.96 4.83
CA ALA A 317 35.40 17.56 5.65
C ALA A 317 36.75 17.80 4.93
N ALA A 318 36.83 17.49 3.63
CA ALA A 318 38.03 17.77 2.82
C ALA A 318 38.29 19.28 2.68
N ILE A 319 37.25 20.08 2.42
CA ILE A 319 37.33 21.55 2.37
C ILE A 319 37.84 22.11 3.71
N THR A 320 37.30 21.59 4.83
CA THR A 320 37.70 21.99 6.19
C THR A 320 39.17 21.64 6.46
N GLY A 321 39.63 20.47 6.01
CA GLY A 321 41.04 20.08 6.09
C GLY A 321 41.96 21.06 5.36
N LEU A 322 41.65 21.35 4.09
CA LEU A 322 42.41 22.28 3.25
C LEU A 322 42.42 23.70 3.83
N TYR A 323 41.26 24.20 4.28
CA TYR A 323 41.15 25.50 4.94
C TYR A 323 42.07 25.58 6.16
N ASN A 324 42.04 24.58 7.05
CA ASN A 324 42.86 24.56 8.25
C ASN A 324 44.36 24.54 7.91
N GLU A 325 44.77 23.80 6.88
CA GLU A 325 46.15 23.75 6.41
C GLU A 325 46.62 25.11 5.86
N ILE A 326 45.88 25.68 4.90
CA ILE A 326 46.21 26.97 4.28
C ILE A 326 46.23 28.07 5.34
N ARG A 327 45.22 28.11 6.21
CA ARG A 327 45.13 29.11 7.27
C ARG A 327 46.29 29.01 8.26
N SER A 328 46.72 27.79 8.61
CA SER A 328 47.88 27.59 9.47
C SER A 328 49.16 28.13 8.82
N VAL A 329 49.37 27.87 7.53
CA VAL A 329 50.52 28.39 6.78
C VAL A 329 50.48 29.92 6.73
N ARG A 330 49.33 30.52 6.37
CA ARG A 330 49.18 31.97 6.30
C ARG A 330 49.38 32.67 7.63
N LEU A 331 48.91 32.09 8.74
CA LEU A 331 49.15 32.64 10.07
C LEU A 331 50.64 32.61 10.46
N LYS A 332 51.37 31.56 10.07
CA LYS A 332 52.82 31.50 10.26
C LYS A 332 53.52 32.58 9.43
N GLU A 333 53.14 32.74 8.16
CA GLU A 333 53.68 33.78 7.28
C GLU A 333 53.38 35.19 7.79
N LEU A 334 52.15 35.44 8.26
CA LEU A 334 51.74 36.71 8.83
C LEU A 334 52.59 37.08 10.04
N LYS A 335 52.84 36.13 10.94
CA LYS A 335 53.70 36.34 12.10
C LYS A 335 55.14 36.68 11.70
N VAL A 336 55.69 35.99 10.71
CA VAL A 336 57.04 36.30 10.20
C VAL A 336 57.07 37.69 9.54
N ALA A 337 56.02 38.06 8.79
CA ALA A 337 55.89 39.39 8.22
C ALA A 337 55.75 40.48 9.29
N GLU A 338 55.04 40.19 10.39
CA GLU A 338 54.93 41.07 11.55
C GLU A 338 56.29 41.27 12.24
N ASP A 339 57.03 40.19 12.49
CA ASP A 339 58.37 40.23 13.08
C ASP A 339 59.35 41.01 12.17
N ALA A 340 59.27 40.79 10.84
CA ALA A 340 60.06 41.53 9.85
C ALA A 340 59.68 43.01 9.79
N LYS A 341 58.38 43.34 9.85
CA LYS A 341 57.90 44.73 9.96
C LYS A 341 58.47 45.37 11.22
N ASN A 342 58.31 44.74 12.38
CA ASN A 342 58.82 45.27 13.65
C ASN A 342 60.34 45.47 13.62
N PHE A 343 61.08 44.54 13.02
CA PHE A 343 62.52 44.67 12.82
C PHE A 343 62.87 45.85 11.90
N ALA A 344 62.20 46.01 10.77
CA ALA A 344 62.42 47.12 9.82
C ALA A 344 62.18 48.51 10.44
N TYR A 345 61.32 48.60 11.44
CA TYR A 345 61.05 49.83 12.19
C TYR A 345 62.01 50.07 13.37
N SER A 346 62.83 49.08 13.75
CA SER A 346 63.75 49.16 14.88
C SER A 346 64.99 50.03 14.62
N SER A 347 65.65 50.51 15.69
CA SER A 347 66.96 51.18 15.60
C SER A 347 68.07 50.24 15.12
N GLN A 348 68.01 48.97 15.54
CA GLN A 348 68.95 47.90 15.22
C GLN A 348 69.05 47.65 13.71
N PHE A 349 67.91 47.69 13.02
CA PHE A 349 67.89 47.55 11.57
C PHE A 349 68.53 48.74 10.84
N ARG A 350 68.35 49.98 11.35
CA ARG A 350 69.02 51.16 10.78
C ARG A 350 70.53 51.07 10.91
N GLU A 351 71.02 50.58 12.03
CA GLU A 351 72.45 50.36 12.26
C GLU A 351 73.01 49.26 11.36
N LEU A 352 72.26 48.17 11.17
CA LEU A 352 72.60 47.12 10.22
C LEU A 352 72.76 47.68 8.80
N LEU A 353 71.80 48.49 8.33
CA LEU A 353 71.87 49.14 7.02
C LEU A 353 73.06 50.11 6.91
N GLN A 354 73.29 50.95 7.92
CA GLN A 354 74.44 51.87 7.95
C GLN A 354 75.78 51.13 7.91
N SER A 355 75.89 49.98 8.59
CA SER A 355 77.10 49.15 8.56
C SER A 355 77.37 48.52 7.19
N LYS A 356 76.31 48.24 6.41
CA LYS A 356 76.42 47.69 5.05
C LYS A 356 76.71 48.79 4.02
N LEU A 357 76.27 50.03 4.26
CA LEU A 357 76.56 51.22 3.43
C LEU A 357 77.96 51.81 3.65
N ASN A 358 78.56 51.60 4.83
CA ASN A 358 79.90 52.08 5.19
C ASN A 358 81.03 51.08 4.89
N LYS A 359 80.72 49.99 4.18
CA LYS A 359 81.71 49.14 3.48
C LYS A 359 81.82 49.59 2.05
#